data_AF-A0A957F2F8-F1
#
_entry.id   AF-A0A957F2F8-F1
#
_cell.length_a   1.000
_cell.length_b   1.000
_cell.length_c   1.000
_cell.angle_alpha   90.00
_cell.angle_beta   90.00
_cell.angle_gamma   90.00
#
_symmetry.space_group_name_H-M   'P 1'
#
loop_
_entity.id
_entity.type
_entity.pdbx_description
1 polymer ?
#
loop_
_entity_poly.entity_id
_entity_poly.type
_entity_poly.pdbx_seq_one_letter_code
_entity_poly.pdbx_strand_id
1 'polypeptide(L)'
;MQQVRTAAVKYGAITVTNLQNQLAYAWDAATRSAMVMLFLFIFVQLYTVVYETQGVTEIGGLTLANTIWYFLLAEMVELGKFRHDKAIGDEVKDGSIAYTLVRPYNYLVYHFANGLGDTLVKMLLVFLLGAPIALLYAGL
;
A
#
# COMPACT_ATOMS: atom_id res chain seq x y z
N MET A 1 -26.58 -16.32 -9.64
CA MET A 1 -25.59 -15.53 -10.42
C MET A 1 -25.91 -14.04 -10.48
N GLN A 2 -27.17 -13.62 -10.70
CA GLN A 2 -27.53 -12.19 -10.82
C GLN A 2 -27.27 -11.36 -9.54
N GLN A 3 -27.59 -11.88 -8.36
CA GLN A 3 -27.32 -11.19 -7.08
C GLN A 3 -25.82 -10.98 -6.81
N VAL A 4 -24.98 -11.95 -7.17
CA VAL A 4 -23.50 -11.87 -7.03
C VAL A 4 -22.94 -10.78 -7.95
N ARG A 5 -23.44 -10.68 -9.18
CA ARG A 5 -23.04 -9.63 -10.12
C ARG A 5 -23.41 -8.23 -9.62
N THR A 6 -24.61 -8.06 -9.08
CA THR A 6 -25.04 -6.76 -8.51
C THR A 6 -24.22 -6.36 -7.29
N ALA A 7 -23.87 -7.33 -6.43
CA ALA A 7 -22.98 -7.08 -5.30
C ALA A 7 -21.57 -6.68 -5.76
N ALA A 8 -20.99 -7.39 -6.72
CA ALA A 8 -19.67 -7.07 -7.26
C ALA A 8 -19.60 -5.68 -7.88
N VAL A 9 -20.61 -5.28 -8.67
CA VAL A 9 -20.69 -3.93 -9.25
C VAL A 9 -20.79 -2.86 -8.16
N LYS A 10 -21.62 -3.09 -7.13
CA LYS A 10 -21.79 -2.16 -6.00
C LYS A 10 -20.49 -1.93 -5.25
N TYR A 11 -19.81 -3.00 -4.82
CA TYR A 11 -18.58 -2.87 -4.05
C TYR A 11 -17.40 -2.38 -4.91
N GLY A 12 -17.35 -2.76 -6.20
CA GLY A 12 -16.39 -2.21 -7.14
C GLY A 12 -16.54 -0.70 -7.33
N ALA A 13 -17.77 -0.19 -7.40
CA ALA A 13 -18.02 1.25 -7.46
C ALA A 13 -17.49 1.98 -6.22
N ILE A 14 -17.64 1.40 -5.02
CA ILE A 14 -17.12 1.97 -3.77
C ILE A 14 -15.58 2.07 -3.82
N THR A 15 -14.91 1.03 -4.31
CA THR A 15 -13.47 1.04 -4.53
C THR A 15 -13.04 2.16 -5.49
N VAL A 16 -13.75 2.33 -6.61
CA VAL A 16 -13.45 3.39 -7.60
C VAL A 16 -13.67 4.78 -7.01
N THR A 17 -14.76 5.00 -6.26
CA THR A 17 -15.00 6.27 -5.57
C THR A 17 -13.91 6.58 -4.55
N ASN A 18 -13.48 5.57 -3.77
CA ASN A 18 -12.38 5.76 -2.83
C ASN A 18 -11.06 6.10 -3.54
N LEU A 19 -10.77 5.42 -4.65
CA LEU A 19 -9.61 5.70 -5.49
C LEU A 19 -9.60 7.14 -6.00
N GLN A 20 -10.74 7.65 -6.48
CA GLN A 20 -10.87 9.05 -6.91
C GLN A 20 -10.64 10.02 -5.76
N ASN A 21 -11.18 9.71 -4.57
CA ASN A 21 -10.94 10.53 -3.38
C ASN A 21 -9.44 10.58 -3.05
N GLN A 22 -8.74 9.46 -3.08
CA GLN A 22 -7.30 9.46 -2.77
C GLN A 22 -6.46 10.22 -3.78
N LEU A 23 -6.82 10.17 -5.06
CA LEU A 23 -6.14 10.96 -6.09
C LEU A 23 -6.42 12.46 -5.96
N ALA A 24 -7.55 12.86 -5.38
CA ALA A 24 -7.87 14.27 -5.12
C ALA A 24 -6.96 14.88 -4.04
N TYR A 25 -6.48 14.09 -3.07
CA TYR A 25 -5.57 14.52 -1.99
C TYR A 25 -4.10 14.30 -2.34
N ALA A 26 -3.66 14.86 -3.48
CA ALA A 26 -2.30 14.71 -3.99
C ALA A 26 -1.21 15.14 -2.99
N TRP A 27 -1.50 16.09 -2.09
CA TRP A 27 -0.54 16.56 -1.08
C TRP A 27 -0.28 15.59 0.07
N ASP A 28 -1.30 14.87 0.52
CA ASP A 28 -1.11 13.78 1.47
C ASP A 28 -0.29 12.65 0.82
N ALA A 29 -0.57 12.38 -0.47
CA ALA A 29 0.21 11.46 -1.29
C ALA A 29 1.69 11.87 -1.36
N ALA A 30 2.01 13.15 -1.61
CA ALA A 30 3.39 13.63 -1.73
C ALA A 30 4.18 13.52 -0.42
N THR A 31 3.57 13.84 0.72
CA THR A 31 4.23 13.73 2.03
C THR A 31 4.56 12.27 2.34
N ARG A 32 3.62 11.37 2.03
CA ARG A 32 3.81 9.92 2.17
C ARG A 32 4.90 9.40 1.24
N SER A 33 4.90 9.88 0.00
CA SER A 33 5.88 9.58 -1.04
C SER A 33 7.31 9.94 -0.63
N ALA A 34 7.50 11.10 0.01
CA ALA A 34 8.80 11.52 0.53
C ALA A 34 9.36 10.55 1.58
N MET A 35 8.51 10.06 2.49
CA MET A 35 8.92 9.05 3.48
C MET A 35 9.35 7.75 2.81
N VAL A 36 8.63 7.28 1.79
CA VAL A 36 9.00 6.04 1.07
C VAL A 36 10.36 6.17 0.41
N MET A 37 10.60 7.29 -0.29
CA MET A 37 11.88 7.54 -0.94
C MET A 37 13.03 7.58 0.07
N LEU A 38 12.79 8.16 1.25
CA LEU A 38 13.78 8.16 2.34
C LEU A 38 14.08 6.75 2.85
N PHE A 39 13.05 5.93 3.11
CA PHE A 39 13.24 4.53 3.54
C PHE A 39 14.03 3.72 2.52
N LEU A 40 13.64 3.78 1.24
CA LEU A 40 14.35 3.06 0.18
C LEU A 40 15.79 3.54 0.03
N PHE A 41 16.03 4.85 0.08
CA PHE A 41 17.38 5.38 0.03
C PHE A 41 18.24 4.85 1.17
N ILE A 42 17.73 4.86 2.41
CA ILE A 42 18.45 4.33 3.56
C ILE A 42 18.74 2.83 3.37
N PHE A 43 17.78 2.02 2.93
CA PHE A 43 18.00 0.59 2.73
C PHE A 43 19.02 0.30 1.63
N VAL A 44 18.97 1.04 0.52
CA VAL A 44 19.97 0.93 -0.56
C VAL A 44 21.36 1.23 -0.01
N GLN A 45 21.55 2.37 0.66
CA GLN A 45 22.86 2.75 1.20
C GLN A 45 23.36 1.74 2.25
N LEU A 46 22.49 1.31 3.15
CA LEU A 46 22.81 0.35 4.19
C LEU A 46 23.29 -0.98 3.58
N TYR A 47 22.54 -1.53 2.64
CA TYR A 47 22.87 -2.84 2.07
C TYR A 47 24.01 -2.79 1.07
N THR A 48 24.22 -1.70 0.35
CA THR A 48 25.45 -1.51 -0.43
C THR A 48 26.68 -1.67 0.48
N VAL A 49 26.70 -0.98 1.62
CA VAL A 49 27.81 -1.08 2.59
C VAL A 49 27.92 -2.51 3.16
N VAL A 50 26.80 -3.19 3.44
CA VAL A 50 26.82 -4.57 3.94
C VAL A 50 27.48 -5.53 2.94
N TYR A 51 27.11 -5.46 1.65
CA TYR A 51 27.70 -6.32 0.63
C TYR A 51 29.19 -5.99 0.41
N GLU A 52 29.55 -4.71 0.39
CA GLU A 52 30.94 -4.26 0.26
C GLU A 52 31.82 -4.71 1.43
N THR A 53 31.34 -4.53 2.67
CA THR A 53 32.11 -4.88 3.88
C THR A 53 32.28 -6.38 4.07
N GLN A 54 31.32 -7.19 3.65
CA GLN A 54 31.45 -8.65 3.67
C GLN A 54 32.27 -9.18 2.48
N GLY A 55 32.45 -8.39 1.42
CA GLY A 55 33.18 -8.82 0.21
C GLY A 55 32.49 -9.97 -0.53
N VAL A 56 31.17 -10.12 -0.35
CA VAL A 56 30.37 -11.20 -0.97
C VAL A 56 29.49 -10.63 -2.07
N THR A 57 29.28 -11.41 -3.13
CA THR A 57 28.36 -11.06 -4.22
C THR A 57 26.91 -11.41 -3.91
N GLU A 58 26.70 -12.35 -2.98
CA GLU A 58 25.38 -12.86 -2.60
C GLU A 58 25.28 -13.08 -1.09
N ILE A 59 24.12 -12.74 -0.53
CA ILE A 59 23.74 -13.04 0.85
C ILE A 59 22.45 -13.84 0.80
N GLY A 60 22.48 -15.09 1.26
CA GLY A 60 21.30 -15.98 1.21
C GLY A 60 20.79 -16.27 -0.20
N GLY A 61 21.66 -16.26 -1.21
CA GLY A 61 21.30 -16.44 -2.63
C GLY A 61 20.68 -15.21 -3.29
N LEU A 62 20.68 -14.06 -2.60
CA LEU A 62 20.24 -12.78 -3.15
C LEU A 62 21.47 -11.91 -3.46
N THR A 63 21.55 -11.42 -4.68
CA THR A 63 22.47 -10.33 -5.04
C THR A 63 22.00 -9.02 -4.39
N LEU A 64 22.86 -8.00 -4.36
CA LEU A 64 22.47 -6.66 -3.93
C LEU A 64 21.24 -6.15 -4.70
N ALA A 65 21.20 -6.40 -6.01
CA ALA A 65 20.07 -6.04 -6.85
C ALA A 65 18.76 -6.71 -6.42
N ASN A 66 18.79 -8.03 -6.18
CA ASN A 66 17.64 -8.78 -5.70
C ASN A 66 17.15 -8.26 -4.33
N THR A 67 18.08 -7.90 -3.46
CA THR A 67 17.79 -7.37 -2.12
C THR A 67 17.12 -5.99 -2.18
N ILE A 68 17.55 -5.11 -3.09
CA ILE A 68 16.92 -3.79 -3.29
C ILE A 68 15.48 -3.95 -3.83
N TRP A 69 15.28 -4.82 -4.83
CA TRP A 69 13.94 -5.12 -5.34
C TRP A 69 13.04 -5.75 -4.28
N TYR A 70 13.59 -6.65 -3.46
CA TYR A 70 12.90 -7.22 -2.32
C TYR A 70 12.43 -6.13 -1.34
N PHE A 71 13.29 -5.18 -0.97
CA PHE A 71 12.90 -4.09 -0.08
C PHE A 71 11.80 -3.21 -0.67
N LEU A 72 11.85 -2.91 -1.97
CA LEU A 72 10.77 -2.18 -2.63
C LEU A 72 9.43 -2.92 -2.54
N LEU A 73 9.42 -4.22 -2.81
CA LEU A 73 8.20 -5.04 -2.72
C LEU A 73 7.71 -5.18 -1.28
N ALA A 74 8.62 -5.37 -0.33
CA ALA A 74 8.29 -5.42 1.09
C ALA A 74 7.66 -4.10 1.58
N GLU A 75 8.25 -2.97 1.20
CA GLU A 75 7.75 -1.64 1.56
C GLU A 75 6.40 -1.33 0.91
N MET A 76 6.18 -1.81 -0.32
CA MET A 76 4.88 -1.74 -0.98
C MET A 76 3.79 -2.44 -0.17
N VAL A 77 4.09 -3.64 0.35
CA VAL A 77 3.16 -4.40 1.20
C VAL A 77 2.98 -3.72 2.56
N GLU A 78 4.07 -3.24 3.17
CA GLU A 78 4.03 -2.61 4.49
C GLU A 78 3.23 -1.31 4.47
N LEU A 79 3.55 -0.40 3.55
CA LEU A 79 2.90 0.91 3.44
C LEU A 79 1.57 0.88 2.69
N GLY A 80 1.32 -0.17 1.91
CA GLY A 80 0.04 -0.39 1.25
C GLY A 80 -1.08 -0.73 2.23
N LYS A 81 -0.77 -1.27 3.42
CA LYS A 81 -1.78 -1.68 4.40
C LYS A 81 -2.75 -0.55 4.79
N PHE A 82 -4.04 -0.88 4.75
CA PHE A 82 -5.10 -0.03 5.27
C PHE A 82 -5.33 -0.27 6.77
N ARG A 83 -5.45 0.81 7.55
CA ARG A 83 -5.69 0.80 9.00
C ARG A 83 -7.18 0.69 9.33
N HIS A 84 -7.76 -0.50 9.07
CA HIS A 84 -9.20 -0.76 9.28
C HIS A 84 -9.62 -0.66 10.75
N ASP A 85 -8.69 -1.00 11.66
CA ASP A 85 -8.83 -0.94 13.11
C ASP A 85 -9.22 0.47 13.59
N LYS A 86 -8.55 1.49 13.05
CA LYS A 86 -8.80 2.88 13.44
C LYS A 86 -10.18 3.36 12.98
N ALA A 87 -10.53 3.10 11.72
CA ALA A 87 -11.81 3.52 11.15
C ALA A 87 -13.00 2.90 11.90
N ILE A 88 -12.97 1.58 12.13
CA ILE A 88 -14.02 0.88 12.87
C ILE A 88 -14.05 1.37 14.34
N GLY A 89 -12.87 1.55 14.95
CA GLY A 89 -12.78 2.06 16.31
C GLY A 89 -13.38 3.45 16.49
N ASP A 90 -13.24 4.32 15.49
CA ASP A 90 -13.83 5.66 15.52
C ASP A 90 -15.36 5.61 15.33
N GLU A 91 -15.87 4.72 14.46
CA GLU A 91 -17.32 4.47 14.31
C GLU A 91 -17.99 3.89 15.56
N VAL A 92 -17.25 3.11 16.35
CA VAL A 92 -17.72 2.60 17.64
C VAL A 92 -17.78 3.71 18.68
N LYS A 93 -16.76 4.59 18.71
CA LYS A 93 -16.68 5.69 19.68
C LYS A 93 -17.74 6.75 19.44
N ASP A 94 -18.03 7.08 18.18
CA ASP A 94 -19.02 8.10 17.83
C ASP A 94 -20.46 7.55 17.70
N GLY A 95 -20.62 6.22 17.77
CA GLY A 95 -21.90 5.53 17.70
C GLY A 95 -22.48 5.40 16.29
N SER A 96 -21.76 5.86 15.26
CA SER A 96 -22.21 5.78 13.87
C SER A 96 -22.33 4.33 13.36
N ILE A 97 -21.60 3.39 13.97
CA ILE A 97 -21.68 1.96 13.66
C ILE A 97 -23.12 1.41 13.73
N ALA A 98 -23.96 1.93 14.63
CA ALA A 98 -25.35 1.50 14.77
C ALA A 98 -26.17 1.77 13.50
N TYR A 99 -25.91 2.88 12.81
CA TYR A 99 -26.54 3.18 11.53
C TYR A 99 -25.99 2.31 10.40
N THR A 100 -24.69 2.04 10.41
CA THR A 100 -24.00 1.27 9.38
C THR A 100 -24.45 -0.19 9.37
N LEU A 101 -24.69 -0.78 10.55
CA LEU A 101 -25.12 -2.17 10.72
C LEU A 101 -26.58 -2.43 10.30
N VAL A 102 -27.46 -1.42 10.40
CA VAL A 102 -28.89 -1.55 10.03
C VAL A 102 -29.10 -1.43 8.52
N ARG A 103 -28.11 -0.90 7.79
CA ARG A 103 -28.22 -0.74 6.33
C ARG A 103 -28.15 -2.09 5.61
N PRO A 104 -28.83 -2.25 4.45
CA PRO A 104 -28.84 -3.49 3.68
C PRO A 104 -27.54 -3.68 2.86
N TYR A 105 -26.40 -3.68 3.54
CA TYR A 105 -25.11 -4.10 3.00
C TYR A 105 -24.29 -4.82 4.05
N ASN A 106 -23.33 -5.63 3.60
CA ASN A 106 -22.43 -6.30 4.52
C ASN A 106 -21.35 -5.31 4.98
N TYR A 107 -21.33 -5.03 6.29
CA TYR A 107 -20.38 -4.12 6.92
C TYR A 107 -18.92 -4.46 6.59
N LEU A 108 -18.55 -5.73 6.71
CA LEU A 108 -17.18 -6.19 6.51
C LEU A 108 -16.74 -6.04 5.05
N VAL A 109 -17.60 -6.42 4.11
CA VAL A 109 -17.32 -6.28 2.67
C VAL A 109 -17.27 -4.81 2.26
N TYR A 110 -18.08 -3.95 2.88
CA TYR A 110 -18.01 -2.51 2.67
C TYR A 110 -16.64 -1.95 3.07
N HIS A 111 -16.17 -2.22 4.29
CA HIS A 111 -14.86 -1.74 4.75
C HIS A 111 -13.71 -2.32 3.93
N PHE A 112 -13.80 -3.60 3.56
CA PHE A 112 -12.81 -4.21 2.67
C PHE A 112 -12.76 -3.52 1.30
N ALA A 113 -13.91 -3.34 0.65
CA ALA A 113 -13.97 -2.68 -0.66
C ALA A 113 -13.52 -1.22 -0.62
N ASN A 114 -13.81 -0.53 0.48
CA ASN A 114 -13.36 0.83 0.72
C ASN A 114 -11.83 0.89 0.91
N GLY A 115 -11.27 -0.01 1.72
CA GLY A 115 -9.83 -0.09 1.96
C GLY A 115 -9.03 -0.58 0.76
N LEU A 116 -9.65 -1.33 -0.16
CA LEU A 116 -8.99 -1.86 -1.36
C LEU A 116 -8.58 -0.74 -2.33
N GLY A 117 -9.43 0.28 -2.50
CA GLY A 117 -9.12 1.43 -3.37
C GLY A 117 -7.92 2.21 -2.83
N ASP A 118 -7.93 2.46 -1.53
CA ASP A 118 -6.81 3.12 -0.83
C ASP A 118 -5.51 2.31 -0.91
N THR A 119 -5.58 1.01 -0.61
CA THR A 119 -4.42 0.11 -0.65
C THR A 119 -3.77 0.08 -2.02
N LEU A 120 -4.57 -0.05 -3.09
CA LEU A 120 -4.06 -0.08 -4.46
C LEU A 120 -3.36 1.22 -4.85
N VAL A 121 -3.96 2.38 -4.55
CA VAL A 121 -3.34 3.68 -4.83
C VAL A 121 -2.01 3.80 -4.10
N LYS A 122 -1.98 3.43 -2.82
CA LYS A 122 -0.77 3.49 -1.99
C LYS A 122 0.34 2.58 -2.51
N MET A 123 0.01 1.33 -2.85
CA MET A 123 0.95 0.37 -3.41
C MET A 123 1.52 0.85 -4.75
N LEU A 124 0.66 1.38 -5.63
CA LEU A 124 1.08 1.93 -6.92
C LEU A 124 1.99 3.14 -6.74
N LEU A 125 1.69 4.05 -5.82
CA LEU A 125 2.55 5.20 -5.53
C LEU A 125 3.92 4.76 -5.01
N VAL A 126 3.96 3.82 -4.05
CA VAL A 126 5.22 3.25 -3.55
C VAL A 126 6.03 2.65 -4.70
N PHE A 127 5.39 1.86 -5.55
CA PHE A 127 6.06 1.22 -6.68
C PHE A 127 6.59 2.25 -7.69
N LEU A 128 5.76 3.19 -8.13
CA LEU A 128 6.11 4.16 -9.16
C LEU A 128 7.24 5.10 -8.72
N LEU A 129 7.33 5.41 -7.43
CA LEU A 129 8.36 6.27 -6.87
C LEU A 129 9.63 5.51 -6.50
N GLY A 130 9.49 4.28 -6.03
CA GLY A 130 10.61 3.44 -5.65
C GLY A 130 11.28 2.71 -6.81
N ALA A 131 10.53 2.35 -7.86
CA ALA A 131 11.06 1.64 -9.02
C ALA A 131 12.18 2.41 -9.75
N PRO A 132 12.11 3.75 -9.96
CA PRO A 132 13.24 4.50 -10.50
C PRO A 132 14.50 4.38 -9.66
N ILE A 133 14.38 4.43 -8.32
CA ILE A 133 15.52 4.27 -7.41
C ILE A 133 16.06 2.84 -7.52
N ALA A 134 15.19 1.83 -7.46
CA ALA A 134 15.60 0.44 -7.63
C ALA A 134 16.31 0.22 -8.97
N LEU A 135 15.76 0.70 -10.08
CA LEU A 135 16.39 0.59 -11.40
C LEU A 135 17.76 1.29 -11.49
N LEU A 136 17.91 2.46 -10.86
CA LEU A 136 19.18 3.20 -10.87
C LEU A 136 20.30 2.47 -10.12
N TYR A 137 19.98 1.79 -9.01
CA TYR A 137 20.97 1.15 -8.15
C TYR A 137 21.12 -0.36 -8.35
N ALA A 138 20.04 -1.05 -8.72
CA ALA A 138 19.99 -2.49 -8.90
C ALA A 138 20.03 -2.92 -10.37
N GLY A 139 19.61 -2.04 -11.29
CA GLY A 139 19.30 -2.45 -12.66
C GLY A 139 17.97 -3.22 -12.74
N LEU A 140 17.77 -3.87 -13.89
CA LEU A 140 16.61 -4.74 -14.17
C LEU A 140 16.81 -6.14 -13.60
#